data_AF-A0A3N0BTX0-F1
#
_entry.id   AF-A0A3N0BTX0-F1
#
_cell.length_a   1.000
_cell.length_b   1.000
_cell.length_c   1.000
_cell.angle_alpha   90.00
_cell.angle_beta   90.00
_cell.angle_gamma   90.00
#
_symmetry.space_group_name_H-M   'P 1'
#
loop_
_entity.id
_entity.type
_entity.pdbx_description
1 polymer ?
#
loop_
_entity_poly.entity_id
_entity_poly.type
_entity_poly.pdbx_seq_one_letter_code
_entity_poly.pdbx_strand_id
1 'polypeptide(L)'
;MPSLHEAIDLAVDRGIKYLHQHQFPNGEFCGYISWGDDDMNVAIHESSVFPTSLIGYSLLNLKHISEVQEIHERSAGFLQYQSMRGGIWPHFTSWTPLYKVCPPDVDNTSCASKLLQALKKDYIPNRNILLLNRAKTGLFYSWYTLRFNWVWDKDYWLLCLRDFKYPIMALLFWKNVEAKRYDIDAVVNSNVLFYLGLDKDTEAIVPYLIDVIRNNRESECDLWYLNPFTIWYFFSRNFKVLKIELQAIREPIIQRILHTTKKDGSFGESVLDTALGIIVLLNLDYDISNLDNAINYLIDAQEKYGEWPRRAVYYGGPKKLQCYGSEELTTGFCLEALSLYQQSIKNESI
;
A
#
# COMPACT_ATOMS: atom_id res chain seq x y z
N MET A 1 30.88 -18.45 -5.38
CA MET A 1 29.54 -17.84 -5.40
C MET A 1 29.49 -16.87 -4.23
N PRO A 2 28.89 -15.68 -4.36
CA PRO A 2 28.70 -14.78 -3.23
C PRO A 2 27.93 -15.51 -2.12
N SER A 3 28.22 -15.17 -0.87
CA SER A 3 27.36 -15.56 0.24
C SER A 3 25.95 -14.98 0.06
N LEU A 4 24.94 -15.57 0.72
CA LEU A 4 23.58 -15.03 0.66
C LEU A 4 23.54 -13.55 1.09
N HIS A 5 24.34 -13.18 2.10
CA HIS A 5 24.43 -11.81 2.56
C HIS A 5 24.94 -10.84 1.48
N GLU A 6 26.05 -11.18 0.83
CA GLU A 6 26.63 -10.37 -0.27
C GLU A 6 25.69 -10.30 -1.48
N ALA A 7 24.97 -11.40 -1.77
CA ALA A 7 23.98 -11.44 -2.84
C ALA A 7 22.80 -10.51 -2.56
N ILE A 8 22.32 -10.45 -1.32
CA ILE A 8 21.28 -9.50 -0.92
C ILE A 8 21.78 -8.05 -1.04
N ASP A 9 22.98 -7.75 -0.54
CA ASP A 9 23.54 -6.39 -0.61
C ASP A 9 23.64 -5.91 -2.07
N LEU A 10 24.10 -6.78 -2.97
CA LEU A 10 24.17 -6.48 -4.40
C LEU A 10 22.77 -6.27 -5.02
N ALA A 11 21.80 -7.11 -4.67
CA ALA A 11 20.43 -6.98 -5.17
C ALA A 11 19.78 -5.68 -4.67
N VAL A 12 19.99 -5.33 -3.40
CA VAL A 12 19.50 -4.09 -2.79
C VAL A 12 20.12 -2.86 -3.46
N ASP A 13 21.44 -2.83 -3.65
CA ASP A 13 22.14 -1.74 -4.33
C ASP A 13 21.61 -1.52 -5.76
N ARG A 14 21.44 -2.59 -6.53
CA ARG A 14 20.89 -2.52 -7.90
C ARG A 14 19.45 -2.00 -7.91
N GLY A 15 18.59 -2.49 -7.02
CA GLY A 15 17.20 -2.04 -6.94
C GLY A 15 17.06 -0.58 -6.50
N ILE A 16 17.88 -0.12 -5.55
CA ILE A 16 17.91 1.30 -5.16
C ILE A 16 18.35 2.18 -6.32
N LYS A 17 19.40 1.80 -7.05
CA LYS A 17 19.87 2.53 -8.23
C LYS A 17 18.81 2.60 -9.31
N TYR A 18 18.10 1.51 -9.55
CA TYR A 18 16.96 1.49 -10.46
C TYR A 18 15.90 2.51 -10.05
N LEU A 19 15.40 2.44 -8.81
CA LEU A 19 14.37 3.37 -8.32
C LEU A 19 14.83 4.83 -8.35
N HIS A 20 16.08 5.10 -7.96
CA HIS A 20 16.63 6.45 -7.95
C HIS A 20 16.65 7.09 -9.35
N GLN A 21 16.99 6.29 -10.36
CA GLN A 21 17.03 6.70 -11.77
C GLN A 21 15.64 6.81 -12.42
N HIS A 22 14.66 6.05 -11.93
CA HIS A 22 13.30 5.98 -12.50
C HIS A 22 12.27 6.86 -11.75
N GLN A 23 12.64 7.45 -10.62
CA GLN A 23 11.81 8.48 -9.99
C GLN A 23 11.81 9.76 -10.84
N PHE A 24 10.63 10.27 -11.18
CA PHE A 24 10.49 11.47 -11.98
C PHE A 24 11.03 12.71 -11.25
N PRO A 25 11.41 13.78 -12.00
CA PRO A 25 11.92 15.02 -11.40
C PRO A 25 10.96 15.70 -10.42
N ASN A 26 9.64 15.47 -10.57
CA ASN A 26 8.60 15.97 -9.67
C ASN A 26 8.46 15.14 -8.37
N GLY A 27 9.20 14.03 -8.24
CA GLY A 27 9.21 13.11 -7.11
C GLY A 27 8.21 11.96 -7.17
N GLU A 28 7.40 11.89 -8.23
CA GLU A 28 6.50 10.77 -8.48
C GLU A 28 7.27 9.53 -8.95
N PHE A 29 6.77 8.35 -8.57
CA PHE A 29 7.10 7.09 -9.23
C PHE A 29 6.04 6.73 -10.26
N CYS A 30 6.49 6.18 -11.39
CA CYS A 30 5.63 5.69 -12.45
C CYS A 30 4.63 4.66 -11.91
N GLY A 31 3.34 4.93 -12.12
CA GLY A 31 2.26 3.96 -11.93
C GLY A 31 1.61 3.67 -13.27
N TYR A 32 1.39 2.40 -13.58
CA TYR A 32 0.66 2.01 -14.78
C TYR A 32 -0.78 1.64 -14.47
N ILE A 33 -1.64 1.83 -15.46
CA ILE A 33 -2.95 1.20 -15.58
C ILE A 33 -2.93 0.25 -16.79
N SER A 34 -3.49 -0.95 -16.61
CA SER A 34 -3.61 -1.99 -17.64
C SER A 34 -5.03 -2.56 -17.65
N TRP A 35 -5.44 -3.18 -18.77
CA TRP A 35 -6.74 -3.82 -18.94
C TRP A 35 -6.59 -5.32 -19.22
N GLY A 36 -7.22 -6.14 -18.38
CA GLY A 36 -7.48 -7.55 -18.68
C GLY A 36 -6.39 -8.57 -18.29
N ASP A 37 -5.23 -8.13 -17.77
CA ASP A 37 -4.17 -9.05 -17.34
C ASP A 37 -3.34 -8.47 -16.19
N ASP A 38 -3.00 -9.34 -15.23
CA ASP A 38 -2.22 -9.01 -14.04
C ASP A 38 -0.73 -8.83 -14.36
N ASP A 39 -0.23 -9.39 -15.48
CA ASP A 39 1.16 -9.17 -15.95
C ASP A 39 1.37 -7.79 -16.58
N MET A 40 0.29 -7.02 -16.81
CA MET A 40 0.36 -5.63 -17.27
C MET A 40 1.21 -5.42 -18.54
N ASN A 41 1.15 -6.40 -19.46
CA ASN A 41 1.89 -6.42 -20.73
C ASN A 41 1.58 -5.20 -21.62
N VAL A 42 0.34 -4.70 -21.57
CA VAL A 42 -0.08 -3.47 -22.26
C VAL A 42 -0.60 -2.49 -21.22
N ALA A 43 0.20 -1.47 -20.95
CA ALA A 43 -0.02 -0.53 -19.87
C ALA A 43 0.22 0.91 -20.33
N ILE A 44 -0.53 1.85 -19.76
CA ILE A 44 -0.30 3.28 -19.92
C ILE A 44 0.02 3.89 -18.57
N HIS A 45 0.89 4.90 -18.57
CA HIS A 45 1.20 5.64 -17.36
C HIS A 45 -0.02 6.44 -16.89
N GLU A 46 -0.31 6.37 -15.59
CA GLU A 46 -1.35 7.14 -14.93
C GLU A 46 -0.81 7.75 -13.64
N SER A 47 -0.94 9.06 -13.52
CA SER A 47 -0.30 9.79 -12.43
C SER A 47 -1.13 9.68 -11.15
N SER A 48 -0.54 9.08 -10.12
CA SER A 48 -1.22 8.77 -8.86
C SER A 48 -0.30 8.90 -7.65
N VAL A 49 -0.88 9.24 -6.50
CA VAL A 49 -0.09 9.40 -5.26
C VAL A 49 0.26 8.06 -4.61
N PHE A 50 -0.48 7.01 -4.95
CA PHE A 50 -0.45 5.74 -4.25
C PHE A 50 0.88 4.99 -4.40
N PRO A 51 1.42 4.77 -5.63
CA PRO A 51 2.69 4.05 -5.81
C PRO A 51 3.83 4.75 -5.08
N THR A 52 3.92 6.07 -5.19
CA THR A 52 4.95 6.88 -4.53
C THR A 52 4.88 6.74 -3.00
N SER A 53 3.67 6.69 -2.44
CA SER A 53 3.48 6.52 -1.00
C SER A 53 3.95 5.14 -0.52
N LEU A 54 3.62 4.08 -1.28
CA LEU A 54 4.00 2.72 -0.94
C LEU A 54 5.51 2.48 -1.11
N ILE A 55 6.09 2.87 -2.26
CA ILE A 55 7.53 2.74 -2.52
C ILE A 55 8.33 3.51 -1.47
N GLY A 56 7.95 4.76 -1.19
CA GLY A 56 8.61 5.55 -0.17
C GLY A 56 8.57 4.88 1.21
N TYR A 57 7.44 4.27 1.57
CA TYR A 57 7.30 3.53 2.82
C TYR A 57 8.17 2.26 2.85
N SER A 58 8.17 1.47 1.79
CA SER A 58 8.97 0.25 1.65
C SER A 58 10.47 0.48 1.81
N LEU A 59 10.95 1.68 1.45
CA LEU A 59 12.36 2.06 1.58
C LEU A 59 12.77 2.61 2.96
N LEU A 60 11.86 2.70 3.95
CA LEU A 60 12.18 3.29 5.26
C LEU A 60 13.32 2.59 6.01
N ASN A 61 13.46 1.27 5.84
CA ASN A 61 14.55 0.47 6.40
C ASN A 61 15.92 0.76 5.77
N LEU A 62 15.92 1.39 4.60
CA LEU A 62 17.09 1.68 3.79
C LEU A 62 17.47 3.18 3.80
N LYS A 63 16.81 3.99 4.64
CA LYS A 63 17.02 5.45 4.75
C LYS A 63 18.44 5.91 5.12
N HIS A 64 19.32 4.98 5.48
CA HIS A 64 20.72 5.26 5.77
C HIS A 64 21.56 5.39 4.47
N ILE A 65 21.02 4.96 3.33
CA ILE A 65 21.64 5.05 2.00
C ILE A 65 21.30 6.42 1.38
N SER A 66 22.29 7.10 0.82
CA SER A 66 22.17 8.45 0.25
C SER A 66 21.08 8.57 -0.82
N GLU A 67 21.07 7.62 -1.76
CA GLU A 67 20.12 7.58 -2.87
C GLU A 67 18.69 7.41 -2.37
N VAL A 68 18.50 6.66 -1.28
CA VAL A 68 17.19 6.50 -0.64
C VAL A 68 16.74 7.79 0.05
N GLN A 69 17.67 8.53 0.68
CA GLN A 69 17.35 9.85 1.26
C GLN A 69 16.89 10.84 0.18
N GLU A 70 17.54 10.84 -0.99
CA GLU A 70 17.13 11.66 -2.13
C GLU A 70 15.77 11.23 -2.70
N ILE A 71 15.50 9.92 -2.75
CA ILE A 71 14.18 9.39 -3.13
C ILE A 71 13.12 9.91 -2.16
N HIS A 72 13.36 9.77 -0.85
CA HIS A 72 12.43 10.21 0.20
C HIS A 72 12.18 11.71 0.18
N GLU A 73 13.21 12.52 -0.06
CA GLU A 73 13.05 13.98 -0.16
C GLU A 73 12.12 14.35 -1.30
N ARG A 74 12.35 13.77 -2.49
CA ARG A 74 11.53 14.01 -3.67
C ARG A 74 10.10 13.48 -3.49
N SER A 75 9.94 12.26 -2.98
CA SER A 75 8.62 11.68 -2.68
C SER A 75 7.85 12.54 -1.67
N ALA A 76 8.50 13.05 -0.64
CA ALA A 76 7.86 13.93 0.34
C ALA A 76 7.39 15.24 -0.31
N GLY A 77 8.23 15.88 -1.13
CA GLY A 77 7.86 17.08 -1.87
C GLY A 77 6.68 16.86 -2.81
N PHE A 78 6.68 15.74 -3.55
CA PHE A 78 5.55 15.33 -4.40
C PHE A 78 4.25 15.18 -3.59
N LEU A 79 4.28 14.43 -2.48
CA LEU A 79 3.09 14.18 -1.67
C LEU A 79 2.59 15.46 -1.00
N GLN A 80 3.47 16.32 -0.48
CA GLN A 80 3.09 17.62 0.06
C GLN A 80 2.38 18.48 -0.99
N TYR A 81 2.88 18.49 -2.23
CA TYR A 81 2.28 19.23 -3.34
C TYR A 81 0.90 18.68 -3.74
N GLN A 82 0.72 17.36 -3.78
CA GLN A 82 -0.55 16.72 -4.16
C GLN A 82 -1.58 16.71 -3.02
N SER A 83 -1.21 17.18 -1.82
CA SER A 83 -2.13 17.26 -0.69
C SER A 83 -3.25 18.27 -0.95
N MET A 84 -4.46 17.90 -0.58
CA MET A 84 -5.64 18.75 -0.62
C MET A 84 -5.87 19.39 0.75
N ARG A 85 -6.84 20.31 0.77
CA ARG A 85 -7.42 20.90 1.99
C ARG A 85 -7.72 19.82 3.04
N GLY A 86 -7.45 20.14 4.30
CA GLY A 86 -7.62 19.21 5.41
C GLY A 86 -6.56 18.12 5.48
N GLY A 87 -5.48 18.21 4.67
CA GLY A 87 -4.43 17.19 4.60
C GLY A 87 -4.94 15.89 4.02
N ILE A 88 -5.76 15.95 2.97
CA ILE A 88 -6.38 14.77 2.35
C ILE A 88 -5.74 14.53 0.99
N TRP A 89 -5.57 13.28 0.59
CA TRP A 89 -5.00 12.93 -0.69
C TRP A 89 -6.02 12.29 -1.64
N PRO A 90 -6.02 12.70 -2.92
CA PRO A 90 -6.73 11.98 -3.97
C PRO A 90 -5.91 10.77 -4.42
N HIS A 91 -6.55 9.77 -5.02
CA HIS A 91 -5.83 8.76 -5.78
C HIS A 91 -5.05 9.37 -6.96
N PHE A 92 -5.77 10.06 -7.86
CA PHE A 92 -5.18 10.69 -9.04
C PHE A 92 -4.60 12.07 -8.72
N THR A 93 -3.44 12.40 -9.30
CA THR A 93 -2.81 13.71 -9.09
C THR A 93 -3.57 14.84 -9.76
N SER A 94 -3.32 16.06 -9.29
CA SER A 94 -3.87 17.30 -9.86
C SER A 94 -3.56 17.52 -11.36
N TRP A 95 -2.67 16.73 -11.95
CA TRP A 95 -2.31 16.78 -13.37
C TRP A 95 -3.26 15.97 -14.25
N THR A 96 -4.05 15.06 -13.68
CA THR A 96 -4.96 14.22 -14.45
C THR A 96 -6.36 14.85 -14.56
N PRO A 97 -7.10 14.61 -15.66
CA PRO A 97 -8.52 14.98 -15.73
C PRO A 97 -9.37 14.29 -14.67
N LEU A 98 -9.00 13.07 -14.27
CA LEU A 98 -9.73 12.25 -13.31
C LEU A 98 -9.71 12.84 -11.88
N TYR A 99 -8.71 13.65 -11.53
CA TYR A 99 -8.65 14.35 -10.24
C TYR A 99 -9.90 15.19 -9.94
N LYS A 100 -10.54 15.75 -10.97
CA LYS A 100 -11.74 16.58 -10.81
C LYS A 100 -12.96 15.77 -10.39
N VAL A 101 -13.01 14.47 -10.72
CA VAL A 101 -14.21 13.64 -10.65
C VAL A 101 -14.07 12.48 -9.67
N CYS A 102 -12.89 11.90 -9.52
CA CYS A 102 -12.61 10.83 -8.58
C CYS A 102 -12.45 11.41 -7.18
N PRO A 103 -13.37 11.17 -6.23
CA PRO A 103 -13.31 11.73 -4.88
C PRO A 103 -11.97 11.39 -4.21
N PRO A 104 -11.46 12.25 -3.33
CA PRO A 104 -10.34 11.84 -2.52
C PRO A 104 -10.76 10.74 -1.55
N ASP A 105 -9.78 9.96 -1.11
CA ASP A 105 -10.04 8.73 -0.37
C ASP A 105 -9.13 8.58 0.84
N VAL A 106 -9.59 7.75 1.77
CA VAL A 106 -8.96 7.48 3.05
C VAL A 106 -7.70 6.64 2.89
N ASP A 107 -7.60 5.82 1.84
CA ASP A 107 -6.48 4.90 1.63
C ASP A 107 -5.20 5.66 1.27
N ASN A 108 -5.29 6.48 0.22
CA ASN A 108 -4.23 7.38 -0.22
C ASN A 108 -3.84 8.37 0.87
N THR A 109 -4.84 8.89 1.59
CA THR A 109 -4.61 9.80 2.72
C THR A 109 -3.80 9.11 3.82
N SER A 110 -4.17 7.90 4.23
CA SER A 110 -3.50 7.18 5.32
C SER A 110 -2.07 6.79 4.94
N CYS A 111 -1.86 6.27 3.72
CA CYS A 111 -0.54 5.89 3.23
C CYS A 111 0.41 7.10 3.08
N ALA A 112 -0.03 8.19 2.45
CA ALA A 112 0.79 9.39 2.29
C ALA A 112 1.13 10.02 3.66
N SER A 113 0.14 10.13 4.55
CA SER A 113 0.35 10.70 5.89
C SER A 113 1.31 9.87 6.73
N LYS A 114 1.21 8.53 6.65
CA LYS A 114 2.11 7.64 7.37
C LYS A 114 3.55 7.76 6.88
N LEU A 115 3.77 7.87 5.58
CA LEU A 115 5.10 8.09 5.02
C LEU A 115 5.67 9.44 5.49
N LEU A 116 4.93 10.54 5.32
CA LEU A 116 5.38 11.88 5.73
C LEU A 116 5.66 11.94 7.24
N GLN A 117 4.83 11.29 8.07
CA GLN A 117 5.06 11.14 9.51
C GLN A 117 6.37 10.39 9.80
N ALA A 118 6.61 9.25 9.14
CA ALA A 118 7.81 8.45 9.34
C ALA A 118 9.10 9.19 8.92
N LEU A 119 9.00 10.01 7.86
CA LEU A 119 10.08 10.87 7.39
C LEU A 119 10.24 12.16 8.19
N LYS A 120 9.36 12.42 9.17
CA LYS A 120 9.29 13.69 9.93
C LYS A 120 9.19 14.91 9.02
N LYS A 121 8.38 14.79 7.97
CA LYS A 121 8.08 15.85 7.01
C LYS A 121 6.75 16.51 7.39
N ASP A 122 6.67 17.82 7.18
CA ASP A 122 5.48 18.57 7.50
C ASP A 122 4.31 18.18 6.60
N TYR A 123 3.12 18.08 7.18
CA TYR A 123 1.86 17.97 6.45
C TYR A 123 0.72 18.49 7.33
N ILE A 124 -0.40 18.84 6.71
CA ILE A 124 -1.58 19.30 7.45
C ILE A 124 -2.14 18.12 8.26
N PRO A 125 -2.22 18.21 9.61
CA PRO A 125 -2.79 17.15 10.41
C PRO A 125 -4.25 16.89 10.02
N ASN A 126 -4.56 15.64 9.67
CA ASN A 126 -5.83 15.26 9.05
C ASN A 126 -6.66 14.29 9.89
N ARG A 127 -6.18 13.93 11.10
CA ARG A 127 -6.86 13.01 12.03
C ARG A 127 -8.32 13.39 12.24
N ASN A 128 -8.62 14.68 12.45
CA ASN A 128 -9.99 15.15 12.64
C ASN A 128 -10.85 14.89 11.39
N ILE A 129 -10.35 15.19 10.19
CA ILE A 129 -11.07 14.98 8.94
C ILE A 129 -11.32 13.49 8.68
N LEU A 130 -10.36 12.61 8.99
CA LEU A 130 -10.53 11.16 8.95
C LEU A 130 -11.67 10.71 9.89
N LEU A 131 -11.70 11.18 11.13
CA LEU A 131 -12.74 10.80 12.10
C LEU A 131 -14.15 11.21 11.67
N LEU A 132 -14.28 12.34 10.98
CA LEU A 132 -15.55 12.79 10.41
C LEU A 132 -16.03 11.89 9.27
N ASN A 133 -15.14 11.07 8.71
CA ASN A 133 -15.43 10.11 7.64
C ASN A 133 -15.82 8.70 8.12
N ARG A 134 -16.22 8.57 9.40
CA ARG A 134 -16.61 7.28 9.98
C ARG A 134 -18.08 6.94 9.75
N ALA A 135 -18.33 5.64 9.60
CA ALA A 135 -19.62 5.00 9.70
C ALA A 135 -20.04 4.85 11.18
N LYS A 136 -21.33 4.55 11.39
CA LYS A 136 -21.88 4.28 12.74
C LYS A 136 -21.27 3.04 13.40
N THR A 137 -20.67 2.15 12.62
CA THR A 137 -19.96 0.96 13.11
C THR A 137 -18.58 1.29 13.70
N GLY A 138 -18.12 2.54 13.61
CA GLY A 138 -16.76 2.94 14.00
C GLY A 138 -15.71 2.75 12.89
N LEU A 139 -16.07 2.07 11.80
CA LEU A 139 -15.22 1.90 10.61
C LEU A 139 -15.25 3.16 9.74
N PHE A 140 -14.26 3.29 8.85
CA PHE A 140 -14.09 4.43 7.97
C PHE A 140 -14.63 4.11 6.58
N TYR A 141 -15.34 5.07 5.99
CA TYR A 141 -15.68 5.01 4.58
C TYR A 141 -14.45 5.24 3.72
N SER A 142 -14.37 4.56 2.58
CA SER A 142 -13.23 4.71 1.67
C SER A 142 -13.17 6.11 1.04
N TRP A 143 -14.34 6.67 0.68
CA TRP A 143 -14.43 7.92 -0.08
C TRP A 143 -14.91 9.11 0.75
N TYR A 144 -14.36 10.29 0.51
CA TYR A 144 -14.93 11.57 0.97
C TYR A 144 -16.02 12.04 0.00
N THR A 145 -17.28 11.73 0.31
CA THR A 145 -18.43 12.07 -0.53
C THR A 145 -19.53 12.71 0.30
N LEU A 146 -20.48 13.38 -0.37
CA LEU A 146 -21.63 13.95 0.30
C LEU A 146 -22.42 12.86 1.04
N ARG A 147 -22.43 12.97 2.37
CA ARG A 147 -23.30 12.23 3.27
C ARG A 147 -23.94 13.24 4.22
N PHE A 148 -25.27 13.21 4.32
CA PHE A 148 -25.97 14.10 5.23
C PHE A 148 -25.64 13.72 6.67
N ASN A 149 -24.90 14.58 7.36
CA ASN A 149 -24.57 14.47 8.77
C ASN A 149 -24.63 15.86 9.43
N TRP A 150 -24.60 15.90 10.75
CA TRP A 150 -24.69 17.13 11.54
C TRP A 150 -23.30 17.68 11.95
N VAL A 151 -22.28 17.37 11.16
CA VAL A 151 -20.90 17.80 11.42
C VAL A 151 -20.74 19.24 10.97
N TRP A 152 -20.09 20.08 11.78
CA TRP A 152 -19.82 21.48 11.46
C TRP A 152 -18.33 21.71 11.25
N ASP A 153 -17.79 21.12 10.19
CA ASP A 153 -16.40 21.32 9.76
C ASP A 153 -16.35 21.79 8.30
N LYS A 154 -15.79 22.98 8.09
CA LYS A 154 -15.76 23.64 6.78
C LYS A 154 -14.96 22.85 5.76
N ASP A 155 -13.80 22.32 6.16
CA ASP A 155 -12.89 21.64 5.25
C ASP A 155 -13.47 20.29 4.83
N TYR A 156 -14.07 19.55 5.77
CA TYR A 156 -14.82 18.33 5.50
C TYR A 156 -15.96 18.56 4.50
N TRP A 157 -16.80 19.57 4.72
CA TRP A 157 -17.90 19.86 3.79
C TRP A 157 -17.41 20.26 2.40
N LEU A 158 -16.33 21.04 2.29
CA LEU A 158 -15.76 21.40 1.00
C LEU A 158 -15.18 20.21 0.24
N LEU A 159 -14.66 19.20 0.94
CA LEU A 159 -14.26 17.92 0.34
C LEU A 159 -15.47 17.14 -0.17
N CYS A 160 -16.47 16.92 0.70
CA CYS A 160 -17.67 16.15 0.38
C CYS A 160 -18.56 16.78 -0.72
N LEU A 161 -18.58 18.11 -0.82
CA LEU A 161 -19.37 18.85 -1.81
C LEU A 161 -18.63 19.05 -3.14
N ARG A 162 -17.43 18.50 -3.30
CA ARG A 162 -16.63 18.71 -4.52
C ARG A 162 -17.32 18.22 -5.79
N ASP A 163 -18.10 17.14 -5.71
CA ASP A 163 -18.88 16.58 -6.82
C ASP A 163 -19.86 17.61 -7.43
N PHE A 164 -20.33 18.61 -6.65
CA PHE A 164 -21.23 19.66 -7.14
C PHE A 164 -20.55 20.64 -8.10
N LYS A 165 -19.21 20.68 -8.14
CA LYS A 165 -18.48 21.47 -9.16
C LYS A 165 -18.60 20.85 -10.55
N TYR A 166 -18.81 19.53 -10.64
CA TYR A 166 -18.85 18.77 -11.89
C TYR A 166 -19.96 17.71 -11.87
N PRO A 167 -21.25 18.10 -11.69
CA PRO A 167 -22.31 17.16 -11.33
C PRO A 167 -22.56 16.08 -12.40
N ILE A 168 -22.49 16.44 -13.69
CA ILE A 168 -22.67 15.49 -14.80
C ILE A 168 -21.52 14.48 -14.83
N MET A 169 -20.28 14.96 -14.70
CA MET A 169 -19.10 14.07 -14.74
C MET A 169 -19.05 13.17 -13.50
N ALA A 170 -19.38 13.69 -12.32
CA ALA A 170 -19.49 12.89 -11.11
C ALA A 170 -20.56 11.80 -11.24
N LEU A 171 -21.73 12.12 -11.82
CA LEU A 171 -22.78 11.13 -12.08
C LEU A 171 -22.28 10.02 -13.03
N LEU A 172 -21.60 10.39 -14.12
CA LEU A 172 -21.03 9.43 -15.06
C LEU A 172 -19.94 8.58 -14.42
N PHE A 173 -19.06 9.17 -13.59
CA PHE A 173 -18.04 8.45 -12.84
C PHE A 173 -18.68 7.36 -11.98
N TRP A 174 -19.60 7.72 -11.08
CA TRP A 174 -20.27 6.77 -10.19
C TRP A 174 -21.11 5.70 -10.91
N LYS A 175 -21.54 5.96 -12.14
CA LYS A 175 -22.25 4.96 -12.96
C LYS A 175 -21.30 3.95 -13.61
N ASN A 176 -20.06 4.36 -13.87
CA ASN A 176 -19.10 3.58 -14.65
C ASN A 176 -18.05 2.88 -13.79
N VAL A 177 -17.83 3.31 -12.55
CA VAL A 177 -16.97 2.62 -11.58
C VAL A 177 -17.76 1.63 -10.75
N GLU A 178 -17.09 0.61 -10.22
CA GLU A 178 -17.72 -0.39 -9.35
C GLU A 178 -17.89 0.08 -7.91
N ALA A 179 -17.17 1.13 -7.52
CA ALA A 179 -17.26 1.75 -6.21
C ALA A 179 -18.60 2.40 -5.93
N LYS A 180 -18.96 2.42 -4.65
CA LYS A 180 -20.11 3.11 -4.10
C LYS A 180 -19.65 4.12 -3.06
N ARG A 181 -20.46 5.15 -2.87
CA ARG A 181 -20.19 6.25 -1.93
C ARG A 181 -20.08 5.83 -0.46
N TYR A 182 -20.56 4.62 -0.13
CA TYR A 182 -20.63 4.11 1.24
C TYR A 182 -19.74 2.87 1.44
N ASP A 183 -18.80 2.63 0.53
CA ASP A 183 -17.86 1.51 0.67
C ASP A 183 -17.08 1.62 1.98
N ILE A 184 -16.92 0.46 2.61
CA ILE A 184 -16.09 0.23 3.79
C ILE A 184 -15.21 -0.95 3.43
N ASP A 185 -13.96 -0.65 3.12
CA ASP A 185 -12.98 -1.60 2.62
C ASP A 185 -11.98 -1.96 3.75
N ALA A 186 -11.63 -3.24 3.84
CA ALA A 186 -10.81 -3.74 4.95
C ALA A 186 -9.37 -3.25 4.90
N VAL A 187 -8.75 -3.16 3.72
CA VAL A 187 -7.38 -2.64 3.60
C VAL A 187 -7.35 -1.15 3.93
N VAL A 188 -8.34 -0.39 3.46
CA VAL A 188 -8.46 1.04 3.76
C VAL A 188 -8.53 1.27 5.27
N ASN A 189 -9.36 0.50 5.98
CA ASN A 189 -9.45 0.56 7.43
C ASN A 189 -8.14 0.08 8.11
N SER A 190 -7.50 -0.96 7.59
CA SER A 190 -6.18 -1.39 8.07
C SER A 190 -5.12 -0.29 7.97
N ASN A 191 -5.17 0.52 6.90
CA ASN A 191 -4.27 1.65 6.68
C ASN A 191 -4.57 2.83 7.60
N VAL A 192 -5.85 3.07 7.93
CA VAL A 192 -6.22 4.03 9.00
C VAL A 192 -5.65 3.60 10.34
N LEU A 193 -5.82 2.32 10.72
CA LEU A 193 -5.26 1.79 11.96
C LEU A 193 -3.74 1.92 11.98
N PHE A 194 -3.08 1.66 10.84
CA PHE A 194 -1.64 1.74 10.72
C PHE A 194 -1.10 3.17 10.84
N TYR A 195 -1.86 4.13 10.32
CA TYR A 195 -1.53 5.55 10.39
C TYR A 195 -1.81 6.14 11.78
N LEU A 196 -3.04 6.03 12.27
CA LEU A 196 -3.48 6.68 13.50
C LEU A 196 -3.09 5.91 14.77
N GLY A 197 -2.81 4.61 14.65
CA GLY A 197 -2.61 3.73 15.79
C GLY A 197 -3.93 3.25 16.40
N LEU A 198 -3.81 2.37 17.40
CA LEU A 198 -4.94 1.87 18.15
C LEU A 198 -5.32 2.82 19.28
N ASP A 199 -6.54 3.32 19.24
CA ASP A 199 -7.20 4.03 20.34
C ASP A 199 -8.72 3.84 20.26
N LYS A 200 -9.46 4.54 21.12
CA LYS A 200 -10.93 4.47 21.15
C LYS A 200 -11.60 4.79 19.81
N ASP A 201 -10.98 5.62 18.97
CA ASP A 201 -11.55 5.97 17.67
C ASP A 201 -11.34 4.91 16.59
N THR A 202 -10.31 4.07 16.75
CA THR A 202 -9.91 3.04 15.77
C THR A 202 -10.12 1.61 16.26
N GLU A 203 -10.53 1.42 17.52
CA GLU A 203 -10.71 0.10 18.14
C GLU A 203 -11.64 -0.85 17.37
N ALA A 204 -12.65 -0.31 16.67
CA ALA A 204 -13.59 -1.08 15.87
C ALA A 204 -12.94 -1.79 14.67
N ILE A 205 -11.76 -1.33 14.22
CA ILE A 205 -11.05 -1.91 13.07
C ILE A 205 -10.48 -3.29 13.43
N VAL A 206 -9.94 -3.46 14.65
CA VAL A 206 -9.32 -4.73 15.09
C VAL A 206 -10.27 -5.94 14.96
N PRO A 207 -11.47 -5.96 15.56
CA PRO A 207 -12.38 -7.09 15.41
C PRO A 207 -12.84 -7.28 13.97
N TYR A 208 -12.91 -6.21 13.17
CA TYR A 208 -13.25 -6.30 11.75
C TYR A 208 -12.16 -7.04 10.95
N LEU A 209 -10.88 -6.71 11.14
CA LEU A 209 -9.77 -7.42 10.48
C LEU A 209 -9.70 -8.89 10.92
N ILE A 210 -9.90 -9.17 12.22
CA ILE A 210 -9.95 -10.55 12.74
C ILE A 210 -11.09 -11.33 12.08
N ASP A 211 -12.27 -10.73 11.95
CA ASP A 211 -13.44 -11.37 11.35
C ASP A 211 -13.22 -11.71 9.86
N VAL A 212 -12.56 -10.82 9.11
CA VAL A 212 -12.18 -11.09 7.72
C VAL A 212 -11.34 -12.37 7.62
N ILE A 213 -10.29 -12.48 8.43
CA ILE A 213 -9.38 -13.63 8.41
C ILE A 213 -10.07 -14.89 8.93
N ARG A 214 -10.82 -14.80 10.03
CA ARG A 214 -11.51 -15.94 10.66
C ARG A 214 -12.53 -16.59 9.73
N ASN A 215 -13.23 -15.78 8.94
CA ASN A 215 -14.29 -16.26 8.06
C ASN A 215 -13.85 -16.44 6.60
N ASN A 216 -12.54 -16.40 6.31
CA ASN A 216 -11.97 -16.53 4.96
C ASN A 216 -12.57 -15.52 3.95
N ARG A 217 -12.80 -14.27 4.38
CA ARG A 217 -13.46 -13.24 3.56
C ARG A 217 -12.48 -12.35 2.81
N GLU A 218 -11.20 -12.72 2.72
CA GLU A 218 -10.18 -11.89 2.06
C GLU A 218 -10.55 -11.53 0.62
N SER A 219 -11.14 -12.44 -0.15
CA SER A 219 -11.53 -12.15 -1.54
C SER A 219 -12.68 -11.16 -1.70
N GLU A 220 -13.39 -10.82 -0.61
CA GLU A 220 -14.61 -10.01 -0.63
C GLU A 220 -14.56 -8.82 0.33
N CYS A 221 -13.49 -8.69 1.12
CA CYS A 221 -13.39 -7.66 2.15
C CYS A 221 -13.02 -6.28 1.60
N ASP A 222 -12.66 -6.21 0.31
CA ASP A 222 -12.14 -5.04 -0.34
C ASP A 222 -12.47 -5.04 -1.85
N LEU A 223 -12.76 -3.86 -2.41
CA LEU A 223 -13.02 -3.73 -3.85
C LEU A 223 -11.75 -3.59 -4.69
N TRP A 224 -10.64 -3.18 -4.07
CA TRP A 224 -9.41 -2.73 -4.74
C TRP A 224 -8.31 -3.77 -4.68
N TYR A 225 -8.25 -4.52 -3.58
CA TYR A 225 -7.23 -5.54 -3.35
C TYR A 225 -7.84 -6.92 -3.48
N LEU A 226 -7.58 -7.56 -4.63
CA LEU A 226 -8.12 -8.88 -4.95
C LEU A 226 -7.05 -9.98 -4.87
N ASN A 227 -5.82 -9.59 -4.54
CA ASN A 227 -4.73 -10.50 -4.22
C ASN A 227 -4.63 -10.65 -2.70
N PRO A 228 -4.83 -11.87 -2.15
CA PRO A 228 -4.71 -12.11 -0.70
C PRO A 228 -3.37 -11.67 -0.11
N PHE A 229 -2.26 -11.78 -0.85
CA PHE A 229 -0.95 -11.34 -0.37
C PHE A 229 -0.90 -9.85 -0.10
N THR A 230 -1.54 -9.04 -0.94
CA THR A 230 -1.65 -7.59 -0.73
C THR A 230 -2.48 -7.28 0.51
N ILE A 231 -3.57 -8.00 0.73
CA ILE A 231 -4.43 -7.84 1.92
C ILE A 231 -3.66 -8.20 3.19
N TRP A 232 -3.01 -9.37 3.20
CA TRP A 232 -2.19 -9.82 4.32
C TRP A 232 -1.03 -8.87 4.59
N TYR A 233 -0.40 -8.32 3.55
CA TYR A 233 0.63 -7.28 3.70
C TYR A 233 0.10 -6.11 4.52
N PHE A 234 -1.00 -5.50 4.10
CA PHE A 234 -1.57 -4.35 4.80
C PHE A 234 -1.97 -4.66 6.24
N PHE A 235 -2.54 -5.85 6.48
CA PHE A 235 -2.91 -6.27 7.84
C PHE A 235 -1.65 -6.48 8.71
N SER A 236 -0.61 -7.12 8.16
CA SER A 236 0.62 -7.44 8.89
C SER A 236 1.39 -6.21 9.36
N ARG A 237 1.28 -5.07 8.66
CA ARG A 237 1.95 -3.82 9.06
C ARG A 237 1.54 -3.36 10.45
N ASN A 238 0.30 -3.67 10.85
CA ASN A 238 -0.22 -3.35 12.18
C ASN A 238 0.28 -4.31 13.27
N PHE A 239 0.67 -5.54 12.90
CA PHE A 239 0.98 -6.60 13.87
C PHE A 239 2.16 -6.27 14.77
N LYS A 240 3.23 -5.66 14.22
CA LYS A 240 4.44 -5.32 14.99
C LYS A 240 4.17 -4.50 16.26
N VAL A 241 3.17 -3.60 16.19
CA VAL A 241 2.80 -2.73 17.31
C VAL A 241 1.62 -3.31 18.10
N LEU A 242 0.73 -4.05 17.44
CA LEU A 242 -0.53 -4.57 18.01
C LEU A 242 -0.52 -6.10 18.15
N LYS A 243 0.60 -6.67 18.61
CA LYS A 243 0.82 -8.13 18.67
C LYS A 243 -0.28 -8.83 19.47
N ILE A 244 -0.71 -8.24 20.59
CA ILE A 244 -1.71 -8.84 21.48
C ILE A 244 -3.10 -8.79 20.81
N GLU A 245 -3.47 -7.62 20.30
CA GLU A 245 -4.80 -7.36 19.75
C GLU A 245 -5.04 -8.10 18.43
N LEU A 246 -3.98 -8.26 17.62
CA LEU A 246 -4.02 -8.97 16.34
C LEU A 246 -3.49 -10.40 16.41
N GLN A 247 -3.25 -10.95 17.61
CA GLN A 247 -2.72 -12.32 17.75
C GLN A 247 -3.54 -13.37 16.99
N ALA A 248 -4.86 -13.17 16.93
CA ALA A 248 -5.80 -14.09 16.29
C ALA A 248 -5.61 -14.24 14.77
N ILE A 249 -5.00 -13.26 14.08
CA ILE A 249 -4.77 -13.34 12.63
C ILE A 249 -3.43 -13.98 12.27
N ARG A 250 -2.49 -14.07 13.23
CA ARG A 250 -1.10 -14.50 13.00
C ARG A 250 -1.03 -15.87 12.34
N GLU A 251 -1.49 -16.90 13.06
CA GLU A 251 -1.35 -18.28 12.61
C GLU A 251 -2.14 -18.59 11.32
N PRO A 252 -3.41 -18.15 11.17
CA PRO A 252 -4.14 -18.36 9.93
C PRO A 252 -3.45 -17.78 8.70
N ILE A 253 -2.86 -16.57 8.79
CA ILE A 253 -2.17 -15.94 7.67
C ILE A 253 -0.87 -16.70 7.35
N ILE A 254 -0.06 -17.06 8.36
CA ILE A 254 1.17 -17.84 8.15
C ILE A 254 0.86 -19.14 7.40
N GLN A 255 -0.12 -19.91 7.87
CA GLN A 255 -0.46 -21.20 7.26
C GLN A 255 -0.97 -21.04 5.83
N ARG A 256 -1.74 -19.98 5.53
CA ARG A 256 -2.20 -19.68 4.17
C ARG A 256 -1.05 -19.36 3.23
N ILE A 257 -0.07 -18.56 3.66
CA ILE A 257 1.12 -18.27 2.85
C ILE A 257 1.92 -19.54 2.61
N LEU A 258 2.23 -20.30 3.66
CA LEU A 258 3.04 -21.53 3.56
C LEU A 258 2.38 -22.59 2.66
N HIS A 259 1.05 -22.65 2.63
CA HIS A 259 0.32 -23.55 1.73
C HIS A 259 0.53 -23.24 0.24
N THR A 260 0.95 -22.01 -0.10
CA THR A 260 1.25 -21.62 -1.48
C THR A 260 2.72 -21.82 -1.88
N THR A 261 3.55 -22.38 -0.98
CA THR A 261 4.99 -22.52 -1.23
C THR A 261 5.23 -23.48 -2.40
N LYS A 262 5.95 -23.02 -3.41
CA LYS A 262 6.36 -23.78 -4.59
C LYS A 262 7.71 -24.47 -4.36
N LYS A 263 8.07 -25.39 -5.27
CA LYS A 263 9.32 -26.18 -5.16
C LYS A 263 10.59 -25.33 -5.23
N ASP A 264 10.52 -24.18 -5.88
CA ASP A 264 11.60 -23.21 -6.00
C ASP A 264 11.68 -22.25 -4.80
N GLY A 265 10.81 -22.41 -3.80
CA GLY A 265 10.75 -21.56 -2.61
C GLY A 265 9.90 -20.31 -2.77
N SER A 266 9.36 -20.03 -3.95
CA SER A 266 8.45 -18.90 -4.17
C SER A 266 7.09 -19.12 -3.49
N PHE A 267 6.40 -18.02 -3.20
CA PHE A 267 5.03 -18.01 -2.70
C PHE A 267 4.08 -17.44 -3.76
N GLY A 268 2.83 -17.91 -3.77
CA GLY A 268 1.80 -17.42 -4.67
C GLY A 268 2.15 -17.60 -6.15
N GLU A 269 1.69 -16.69 -7.00
CA GLU A 269 1.83 -16.80 -8.46
C GLU A 269 2.92 -15.92 -9.06
N SER A 270 3.44 -14.96 -8.31
CA SER A 270 4.37 -13.95 -8.82
C SER A 270 5.48 -13.61 -7.85
N VAL A 271 6.51 -12.94 -8.37
CA VAL A 271 7.58 -12.32 -7.57
C VAL A 271 7.00 -11.35 -6.54
N LEU A 272 5.98 -10.58 -6.92
CA LEU A 272 5.25 -9.69 -6.00
C LEU A 272 4.66 -10.47 -4.83
N ASP A 273 4.01 -11.61 -5.07
CA ASP A 273 3.43 -12.45 -4.02
C ASP A 273 4.51 -12.99 -3.09
N THR A 274 5.65 -13.40 -3.64
CA THR A 274 6.79 -13.86 -2.85
C THR A 274 7.34 -12.75 -1.95
N ALA A 275 7.53 -11.54 -2.49
CA ALA A 275 7.99 -10.39 -1.72
C ALA A 275 7.01 -10.02 -0.59
N LEU A 276 5.72 -9.90 -0.90
CA LEU A 276 4.68 -9.61 0.09
C LEU A 276 4.59 -10.73 1.14
N GLY A 277 4.68 -11.99 0.72
CA GLY A 277 4.68 -13.16 1.60
C GLY A 277 5.82 -13.14 2.60
N ILE A 278 7.06 -12.87 2.14
CA ILE A 278 8.22 -12.70 3.01
C ILE A 278 7.99 -11.57 4.02
N ILE A 279 7.53 -10.38 3.57
CA ILE A 279 7.27 -9.25 4.46
C ILE A 279 6.24 -9.61 5.52
N VAL A 280 5.15 -10.27 5.12
CA VAL A 280 4.09 -10.70 6.04
C VAL A 280 4.62 -11.68 7.07
N LEU A 281 5.33 -12.73 6.63
CA LEU A 281 5.90 -13.73 7.54
C LEU A 281 6.84 -13.07 8.56
N LEU A 282 7.72 -12.18 8.11
CA LEU A 282 8.63 -11.42 9.00
C LEU A 282 7.87 -10.47 9.94
N ASN A 283 6.82 -9.80 9.48
CA ASN A 283 5.99 -8.95 10.32
C ASN A 283 5.21 -9.74 11.38
N LEU A 284 4.90 -11.01 11.11
CA LEU A 284 4.21 -11.93 12.01
C LEU A 284 5.17 -12.73 12.90
N ASP A 285 6.44 -12.34 13.00
CA ASP A 285 7.48 -13.04 13.76
C ASP A 285 7.59 -14.53 13.38
N TYR A 286 7.52 -14.86 12.10
CA TYR A 286 7.81 -16.21 11.60
C TYR A 286 9.32 -16.48 11.62
N ASP A 287 9.69 -17.76 11.75
CA ASP A 287 11.08 -18.20 11.80
C ASP A 287 11.80 -17.93 10.48
N ILE A 288 12.85 -17.11 10.55
CA ILE A 288 13.62 -16.63 9.40
C ILE A 288 14.38 -17.76 8.70
N SER A 289 14.77 -18.82 9.42
CA SER A 289 15.59 -19.91 8.89
C SER A 289 14.89 -20.69 7.76
N ASN A 290 13.57 -20.53 7.63
CA ASN A 290 12.77 -21.15 6.58
C ASN A 290 12.55 -20.24 5.36
N LEU A 291 13.17 -19.05 5.30
CA LEU A 291 12.95 -18.07 4.23
C LEU A 291 14.08 -18.00 3.20
N ASP A 292 15.23 -18.66 3.43
CA ASP A 292 16.41 -18.58 2.55
C ASP A 292 16.09 -18.91 1.09
N ASN A 293 15.26 -19.92 0.82
CA ASN A 293 14.87 -20.29 -0.54
C ASN A 293 14.01 -19.20 -1.20
N ALA A 294 13.08 -18.59 -0.45
CA ALA A 294 12.25 -17.49 -0.97
C ALA A 294 13.08 -16.23 -1.24
N ILE A 295 14.10 -15.96 -0.41
CA ILE A 295 15.05 -14.86 -0.60
C ILE A 295 15.92 -15.10 -1.84
N ASN A 296 16.46 -16.31 -2.01
CA ASN A 296 17.19 -16.68 -3.22
C ASN A 296 16.33 -16.52 -4.47
N TYR A 297 15.07 -16.96 -4.42
CA TYR A 297 14.12 -16.75 -5.51
C TYR A 297 13.96 -15.26 -5.86
N LEU A 298 13.82 -14.37 -4.87
CA LEU A 298 13.77 -12.93 -5.15
C LEU A 298 15.06 -12.43 -5.80
N ILE A 299 16.23 -12.84 -5.32
CA ILE A 299 17.52 -12.41 -5.90
C ILE A 299 17.64 -12.87 -7.35
N ASP A 300 17.29 -14.13 -7.63
CA ASP A 300 17.37 -14.73 -8.96
C ASP A 300 16.35 -14.13 -9.94
N ALA A 301 15.22 -13.65 -9.42
CA ALA A 301 14.18 -12.98 -10.20
C ALA A 301 14.49 -11.50 -10.52
N GLN A 302 15.57 -10.93 -10.00
CA GLN A 302 15.94 -9.54 -10.30
C GLN A 302 16.39 -9.40 -11.76
N GLU A 303 15.76 -8.48 -12.48
CA GLU A 303 16.04 -8.25 -13.89
C GLU A 303 17.36 -7.48 -14.10
N LYS A 304 17.68 -7.26 -15.38
CA LYS A 304 18.97 -6.74 -15.83
C LYS A 304 19.31 -5.37 -15.23
N TYR A 305 18.35 -4.47 -15.10
CA TYR A 305 18.59 -3.10 -14.63
C TYR A 305 18.43 -2.92 -13.12
N GLY A 306 18.11 -3.99 -12.38
CA GLY A 306 17.97 -4.00 -10.93
C GLY A 306 16.51 -3.98 -10.43
N GLU A 307 15.57 -3.89 -11.36
CA GLU A 307 14.13 -3.99 -11.14
C GLU A 307 13.66 -5.43 -10.95
N TRP A 308 12.43 -5.56 -10.48
CA TRP A 308 11.67 -6.81 -10.55
C TRP A 308 10.47 -6.65 -11.49
N PRO A 309 9.98 -7.76 -12.09
CA PRO A 309 8.90 -7.72 -13.06
C PRO A 309 7.66 -6.97 -12.54
N ARG A 310 7.07 -6.15 -13.40
CA ARG A 310 5.80 -5.47 -13.10
C ARG A 310 4.71 -6.49 -12.80
N ARG A 311 3.78 -6.11 -11.93
CA ARG A 311 2.60 -6.89 -11.62
C ARG A 311 1.48 -5.97 -11.14
N ALA A 312 0.23 -6.37 -11.38
CA ALA A 312 -0.93 -5.75 -10.76
C ALA A 312 -0.87 -5.86 -9.23
N VAL A 313 -0.93 -4.72 -8.55
CA VAL A 313 -0.96 -4.61 -7.08
C VAL A 313 -2.39 -4.37 -6.57
N TYR A 314 -3.15 -3.54 -7.29
CA TYR A 314 -4.55 -3.23 -6.98
C TYR A 314 -5.36 -3.03 -8.26
N TYR A 315 -6.69 -2.97 -8.14
CA TYR A 315 -7.62 -3.00 -9.26
C TYR A 315 -8.55 -1.79 -9.26
N GLY A 316 -9.26 -1.56 -10.35
CA GLY A 316 -10.35 -0.57 -10.41
C GLY A 316 -11.70 -1.07 -9.91
N GLY A 317 -11.75 -2.30 -9.41
CA GLY A 317 -12.95 -2.95 -8.91
C GLY A 317 -12.91 -4.48 -9.07
N PRO A 318 -13.88 -5.20 -8.47
CA PRO A 318 -13.92 -6.67 -8.44
C PRO A 318 -13.96 -7.37 -9.80
N LYS A 319 -14.45 -6.70 -10.86
CA LYS A 319 -14.46 -7.30 -12.22
C LYS A 319 -13.08 -7.34 -12.87
N LYS A 320 -12.05 -6.75 -12.24
CA LYS A 320 -10.68 -6.68 -12.78
C LYS A 320 -10.60 -6.09 -14.19
N LEU A 321 -11.52 -5.17 -14.52
CA LEU A 321 -11.51 -4.52 -15.84
C LEU A 321 -10.25 -3.68 -16.05
N GLN A 322 -9.72 -3.14 -14.95
CA GLN A 322 -8.48 -2.40 -14.94
C GLN A 322 -7.67 -2.78 -13.69
N CYS A 323 -6.35 -2.80 -13.83
CA CYS A 323 -5.41 -3.04 -12.75
C CYS A 323 -4.30 -1.99 -12.77
N TYR A 324 -3.64 -1.84 -11.62
CA TYR A 324 -2.62 -0.84 -11.38
C TYR A 324 -1.39 -1.47 -10.73
N GLY A 325 -0.22 -1.01 -11.14
CA GLY A 325 1.07 -1.55 -10.71
C GLY A 325 2.21 -0.98 -11.54
N SER A 326 3.43 -1.37 -11.22
CA SER A 326 4.63 -1.04 -11.98
C SER A 326 5.83 -1.85 -11.48
N GLU A 327 6.89 -1.89 -12.27
CA GLU A 327 8.20 -2.43 -11.86
C GLU A 327 8.73 -1.69 -10.64
N GLU A 328 8.56 -0.36 -10.57
CA GLU A 328 9.00 0.43 -9.42
C GLU A 328 8.26 0.00 -8.14
N LEU A 329 6.96 -0.29 -8.25
CA LEU A 329 6.16 -0.73 -7.11
C LEU A 329 6.55 -2.14 -6.66
N THR A 330 6.70 -3.09 -7.59
CA THR A 330 7.20 -4.44 -7.26
C THR A 330 8.60 -4.38 -6.66
N THR A 331 9.49 -3.55 -7.23
CA THR A 331 10.86 -3.35 -6.75
C THR A 331 10.87 -2.78 -5.33
N GLY A 332 10.00 -1.81 -5.03
CA GLY A 332 9.82 -1.29 -3.67
C GLY A 332 9.54 -2.41 -2.66
N PHE A 333 8.56 -3.29 -2.95
CA PHE A 333 8.25 -4.42 -2.07
C PHE A 333 9.38 -5.45 -1.99
N CYS A 334 10.08 -5.74 -3.09
CA CYS A 334 11.23 -6.65 -3.06
C CYS A 334 12.34 -6.11 -2.16
N LEU A 335 12.63 -4.81 -2.23
CA LEU A 335 13.60 -4.15 -1.37
C LEU A 335 13.16 -4.13 0.10
N GLU A 336 11.87 -3.95 0.39
CA GLU A 336 11.33 -4.06 1.74
C GLU A 336 11.55 -5.49 2.29
N ALA A 337 11.22 -6.52 1.51
CA ALA A 337 11.40 -7.92 1.87
C ALA A 337 12.88 -8.25 2.19
N LEU A 338 13.79 -7.90 1.28
CA LEU A 338 15.22 -8.14 1.43
C LEU A 338 15.80 -7.38 2.64
N SER A 339 15.42 -6.11 2.81
CA SER A 339 15.92 -5.30 3.93
C SER A 339 15.42 -5.79 5.30
N LEU A 340 14.16 -6.25 5.38
CA LEU A 340 13.61 -6.83 6.61
C LEU A 340 14.31 -8.14 6.97
N TYR A 341 14.53 -9.00 5.98
CA TYR A 341 15.24 -10.27 6.19
C TYR A 341 16.67 -10.03 6.69
N GLN A 342 17.41 -9.10 6.08
CA GLN A 342 18.75 -8.73 6.57
C GLN A 342 18.74 -8.18 8.00
N GLN A 343 17.76 -7.36 8.37
CA GLN A 343 17.62 -6.86 9.74
C GLN A 343 17.36 -8.00 10.73
N SER A 344 16.51 -8.95 10.36
CA SER A 344 16.19 -10.10 11.22
C SER A 344 17.41 -11.00 11.44
N ILE A 345 18.24 -11.26 10.41
CA ILE A 345 19.53 -11.99 10.60
C ILE A 345 20.43 -11.27 11.60
N LYS A 346 20.57 -9.94 11.47
CA LYS A 346 21.42 -9.14 12.36
C LYS A 346 20.94 -9.20 13.81
N ASN A 347 19.63 -9.23 14.02
CA ASN A 347 19.03 -9.30 15.35
C ASN A 347 19.17 -10.69 16.01
N GLU A 348 19.22 -11.78 15.24
CA GLU A 348 19.50 -13.13 15.78
C GLU A 348 20.97 -13.37 16.11
N SER A 349 21.87 -12.56 15.52
CA SER A 349 23.32 -12.65 15.73
C SER A 349 23.81 -11.91 16.99
N ILE A 350 22.91 -11.25 17.72
CA ILE A 350 23.15 -10.50 18.98
C ILE A 350 22.48 -11.27 20.11
#